data_AF-N1Q3X6-F1
#
_entry.id   AF-N1Q3X6-F1
#
_cell.length_a   1.000
_cell.length_b   1.000
_cell.length_c   1.000
_cell.angle_alpha   90.00
_cell.angle_beta   90.00
_cell.angle_gamma   90.00
#
_symmetry.space_group_name_H-M   'P 1'
#
loop_
_entity.id
_entity.type
_entity.pdbx_description
1 polymer ?
#
loop_
_entity_poly.entity_id
_entity_poly.type
_entity_poly.pdbx_seq_one_letter_code
_entity_poly.pdbx_strand_id
1 'polypeptide(L)'
;MLWTGTNVLVSHKNLDVNIHYQPSKYRPGRTNDTEDVVISAANGDSTYGITVQSKELITAHLLAAIESRCTAFAKTVMNEIERRLLQRQQVSRTSTFMSAIILLNSVERMTGLYWTHDPDLSLTTHDSTSPLAWPLDTTPHKFWLQGEHFADVLIMLLRMRGLPPKTITMQNGCLVAVPDQPSRGQSDARRSSARSEGQSSLPAEWLDSLELKTLDLLRVRDDGVRDSSAGARAFDLAFISKVLLPPSK
;
A
#
# COMPACT_ATOMS: atom_id res chain seq x y z
N MET A 1 -7.12 5.02 3.65
CA MET A 1 -8.03 4.50 2.59
C MET A 1 -7.29 3.74 1.50
N LEU A 2 -6.28 4.31 0.82
CA LEU A 2 -5.51 3.56 -0.21
C LEU A 2 -4.78 2.36 0.40
N TRP A 3 -3.99 2.61 1.45
CA TRP A 3 -3.22 1.59 2.17
C TRP A 3 -4.09 0.44 2.70
N THR A 4 -5.26 0.75 3.25
CA THR A 4 -6.19 -0.27 3.75
C THR A 4 -6.77 -1.11 2.61
N GLY A 5 -7.09 -0.50 1.48
CA GLY A 5 -7.60 -1.21 0.31
C GLY A 5 -6.57 -2.15 -0.30
N THR A 6 -5.33 -1.68 -0.51
CA THR A 6 -4.24 -2.53 -1.00
C THR A 6 -3.86 -3.62 -0.01
N ASN A 7 -3.97 -3.37 1.31
CA ASN A 7 -3.76 -4.40 2.32
C ASN A 7 -4.81 -5.52 2.25
N VAL A 8 -6.08 -5.16 2.05
CA VAL A 8 -7.18 -6.12 1.89
C VAL A 8 -7.00 -6.93 0.60
N LEU A 9 -6.60 -6.29 -0.50
CA LEU A 9 -6.30 -6.98 -1.76
C LEU A 9 -5.15 -7.98 -1.62
N VAL A 10 -4.07 -7.62 -0.92
CA VAL A 10 -2.92 -8.53 -0.71
C VAL A 10 -3.25 -9.65 0.27
N SER A 11 -4.00 -9.38 1.33
CA SER A 11 -4.27 -10.34 2.41
C SER A 11 -5.59 -11.10 2.24
N HIS A 12 -6.24 -11.03 1.07
CA HIS A 12 -7.58 -11.59 0.85
C HIS A 12 -7.69 -13.09 1.17
N LYS A 13 -6.62 -13.86 0.97
CA LYS A 13 -6.58 -15.31 1.29
C LYS A 13 -6.67 -15.60 2.80
N ASN A 14 -6.29 -14.64 3.65
CA ASN A 14 -6.30 -14.76 5.10
C ASN A 14 -7.52 -14.08 5.75
N LEU A 15 -8.37 -13.45 4.95
CA LEU A 15 -9.58 -12.79 5.43
C LEU A 15 -10.72 -13.80 5.48
N ASP A 16 -11.04 -14.31 6.67
CA ASP A 16 -12.25 -15.12 6.85
C ASP A 16 -13.49 -14.21 6.83
N VAL A 17 -14.05 -14.03 5.63
CA VAL A 17 -15.26 -13.25 5.44
C VAL A 17 -16.46 -14.05 5.97
N ASN A 18 -16.91 -13.69 7.16
CA ASN A 18 -18.13 -14.22 7.76
C ASN A 18 -19.35 -13.43 7.25
N ILE A 19 -20.11 -14.04 6.34
CA ILE A 19 -21.33 -13.45 5.80
C ILE A 19 -22.49 -13.89 6.70
N HIS A 20 -23.17 -12.92 7.30
CA HIS A 20 -24.35 -13.17 8.12
C HIS A 20 -25.57 -12.58 7.43
N TYR A 21 -26.46 -13.45 6.95
CA TYR A 21 -27.74 -13.03 6.43
C TYR A 21 -28.68 -12.72 7.62
N GLN A 22 -29.07 -11.46 7.79
CA GLN A 22 -30.04 -11.04 8.80
C GLN A 22 -31.40 -10.78 8.14
N PRO A 23 -32.27 -11.80 8.02
CA PRO A 23 -33.59 -11.63 7.37
C PRO A 23 -34.50 -10.64 8.11
N SER A 24 -34.31 -10.47 9.42
CA SER A 24 -35.15 -9.61 10.26
C SER A 24 -35.06 -8.11 9.97
N LYS A 25 -34.09 -7.67 9.14
CA LYS A 25 -33.93 -6.27 8.72
C LYS A 25 -34.46 -5.99 7.32
N TYR A 26 -34.87 -7.00 6.57
CA TYR A 26 -35.48 -6.83 5.26
C TYR A 26 -36.98 -6.65 5.42
N ARG A 27 -37.45 -5.38 5.43
CA ARG A 27 -38.87 -5.07 5.27
C ARG A 27 -39.09 -4.78 3.79
N PRO A 28 -39.53 -5.74 2.95
CA PRO A 28 -39.83 -5.42 1.57
C PRO A 28 -40.93 -4.36 1.56
N GLY A 29 -40.68 -3.27 0.83
CA GLY A 29 -41.73 -2.35 0.45
C GLY A 29 -42.81 -3.16 -0.26
N ARG A 30 -44.01 -3.12 0.31
CA ARG A 30 -45.19 -3.82 -0.17
C ARG A 30 -45.51 -3.40 -1.60
N THR A 31 -45.03 -4.16 -2.58
CA THR A 31 -45.59 -4.18 -3.92
C THR A 31 -46.26 -5.52 -4.08
N ASN A 32 -47.59 -5.46 -4.10
CA ASN A 32 -48.43 -6.59 -4.42
C ASN A 32 -48.05 -7.05 -5.84
N ASP A 33 -47.48 -8.24 -5.97
CA ASP A 33 -47.94 -9.25 -6.93
C ASP A 33 -47.15 -10.54 -6.71
N THR A 34 -47.93 -11.58 -6.47
CA THR A 34 -47.60 -12.89 -5.92
C THR A 34 -47.01 -13.80 -6.99
N GLU A 35 -45.72 -14.13 -6.87
CA GLU A 35 -45.23 -15.50 -7.06
C GLU A 35 -44.41 -15.85 -5.83
N ASP A 36 -45.11 -16.34 -4.81
CA ASP A 36 -44.53 -16.79 -3.55
C ASP A 36 -43.64 -18.02 -3.80
N VAL A 37 -42.33 -17.82 -3.88
CA VAL A 37 -41.36 -18.88 -3.60
C VAL A 37 -41.46 -19.16 -2.10
N VAL A 38 -42.32 -20.12 -1.74
CA VAL A 38 -42.45 -20.63 -0.38
C VAL A 38 -41.15 -21.35 -0.02
N ILE A 39 -40.21 -20.64 0.59
CA ILE A 39 -39.07 -21.25 1.29
C ILE A 39 -39.60 -21.66 2.67
N SER A 40 -40.07 -22.91 2.77
CA SER A 40 -40.54 -23.51 4.02
C SER A 40 -39.47 -23.41 5.11
N ALA A 41 -39.71 -22.54 6.08
CA ALA A 41 -38.96 -22.48 7.33
C ALA A 41 -39.40 -23.65 8.21
N ALA A 42 -38.70 -24.77 8.12
CA ALA A 42 -38.79 -25.85 9.08
C ALA A 42 -37.78 -25.63 10.21
N ASN A 43 -38.31 -25.44 11.41
CA ASN A 43 -37.68 -25.32 12.71
C ASN A 43 -36.33 -26.06 12.88
N GLY A 44 -35.32 -25.33 13.38
CA GLY A 44 -34.10 -25.89 13.96
C GLY A 44 -32.84 -25.50 13.19
N ASP A 45 -32.10 -24.54 13.75
CA ASP A 45 -30.67 -24.28 13.48
C ASP A 45 -30.23 -24.25 12.01
N SER A 46 -31.06 -23.68 11.14
CA SER A 46 -30.79 -23.58 9.71
C SER A 46 -29.97 -22.32 9.43
N THR A 47 -28.69 -22.37 9.76
CA THR A 47 -27.70 -21.53 9.07
C THR A 47 -27.80 -21.92 7.60
N TYR A 48 -28.57 -21.17 6.80
CA TYR A 48 -28.62 -21.36 5.36
C TYR A 48 -27.19 -21.19 4.84
N GLY A 49 -26.52 -22.33 4.65
CA GLY A 49 -25.11 -22.37 4.30
C GLY A 49 -24.95 -21.70 2.95
N ILE A 50 -24.41 -20.48 2.95
CA ILE A 50 -23.93 -19.85 1.74
C ILE A 50 -22.97 -20.85 1.10
N THR A 51 -23.30 -21.31 -0.11
CA THR A 51 -22.46 -22.29 -0.80
C THR A 51 -21.05 -21.74 -0.97
N VAL A 52 -20.05 -22.61 -0.98
CA VAL A 52 -18.63 -22.22 -1.16
C VAL A 52 -18.46 -21.33 -2.40
N GLN A 53 -19.16 -21.66 -3.50
CA GLN A 53 -19.18 -20.88 -4.73
C GLN A 53 -19.79 -19.48 -4.55
N SER A 54 -20.88 -19.35 -3.79
CA SER A 54 -21.46 -18.04 -3.48
C SER A 54 -20.51 -17.19 -2.62
N LYS A 55 -19.78 -17.79 -1.67
CA LYS A 55 -18.76 -17.08 -0.87
C LYS A 55 -17.62 -16.57 -1.75
N GLU A 56 -17.13 -17.40 -2.69
CA GLU A 56 -16.09 -17.02 -3.65
C GLU A 56 -16.53 -15.88 -4.56
N LEU A 57 -17.73 -15.94 -5.13
CA LEU A 57 -18.28 -14.88 -5.99
C LEU A 57 -18.46 -13.56 -5.24
N ILE A 58 -19.02 -13.60 -4.03
CA ILE A 58 -19.20 -12.41 -3.20
C ILE A 58 -17.84 -11.80 -2.86
N THR A 59 -16.85 -12.63 -2.54
CA THR A 59 -15.48 -12.19 -2.26
C THR A 59 -14.85 -11.55 -3.50
N ALA A 60 -14.98 -12.18 -4.68
CA ALA A 60 -14.48 -11.64 -5.93
C ALA A 60 -15.10 -10.26 -6.27
N HIS A 61 -16.42 -10.12 -6.11
CA HIS A 61 -17.11 -8.84 -6.32
C HIS A 61 -16.65 -7.76 -5.33
N LEU A 62 -16.45 -8.13 -4.06
CA LEU A 62 -15.94 -7.21 -3.04
C LEU A 62 -14.52 -6.74 -3.40
N LEU A 63 -13.64 -7.66 -3.79
CA LEU A 63 -12.27 -7.33 -4.20
C LEU A 63 -12.26 -6.43 -5.44
N ALA A 64 -13.08 -6.73 -6.45
CA ALA A 64 -13.20 -5.90 -7.66
C ALA A 64 -13.71 -4.48 -7.34
N ALA A 65 -14.68 -4.36 -6.43
CA ALA A 65 -15.17 -3.05 -5.97
C ALA A 65 -14.10 -2.26 -5.21
N ILE A 66 -13.31 -2.94 -4.37
CA ILE A 66 -12.18 -2.34 -3.66
C ILE A 66 -11.10 -1.89 -4.64
N GLU A 67 -10.76 -2.71 -5.63
CA GLU A 67 -9.78 -2.40 -6.67
C GLU A 67 -10.18 -1.18 -7.49
N SER A 68 -11.43 -1.12 -7.96
CA SER A 68 -11.97 0.03 -8.70
C SER A 68 -11.90 1.32 -7.88
N ARG A 69 -12.27 1.25 -6.60
CA ARG A 69 -12.18 2.39 -5.68
C ARG A 69 -10.73 2.81 -5.42
N CYS A 70 -9.82 1.85 -5.23
CA CYS A 70 -8.39 2.12 -5.05
C CYS A 70 -7.80 2.79 -6.29
N THR A 71 -8.19 2.35 -7.49
CA THR A 71 -7.75 2.93 -8.77
C THR A 71 -8.18 4.40 -8.88
N ALA A 72 -9.45 4.70 -8.60
CA ALA A 72 -9.94 6.07 -8.62
C ALA A 72 -9.18 6.95 -7.61
N PHE A 73 -8.98 6.47 -6.39
CA PHE A 73 -8.29 7.21 -5.34
C PHE A 73 -6.79 7.38 -5.63
N ALA A 74 -6.12 6.36 -6.18
CA ALA A 74 -4.71 6.43 -6.57
C ALA A 74 -4.48 7.52 -7.62
N LYS A 75 -5.36 7.63 -8.62
CA LYS A 75 -5.31 8.73 -9.60
C LYS A 75 -5.41 10.10 -8.94
N THR A 76 -6.34 10.28 -8.00
CA THR A 76 -6.47 11.54 -7.24
C THR A 76 -5.20 11.85 -6.45
N VAL A 77 -4.62 10.86 -5.75
CA VAL A 77 -3.40 11.04 -4.95
C VAL A 77 -2.20 11.36 -5.84
N MET A 78 -2.04 10.67 -6.98
CA MET A 78 -0.97 10.93 -7.93
C MET A 78 -1.04 12.35 -8.49
N ASN A 79 -2.21 12.78 -8.96
CA ASN A 79 -2.40 14.15 -9.48
C ASN A 79 -2.11 15.21 -8.43
N GLU A 80 -2.52 14.97 -7.18
CA GLU A 80 -2.25 15.88 -6.07
C GLU A 80 -0.76 15.90 -5.72
N ILE A 81 -0.07 14.75 -5.71
CA ILE A 81 1.38 14.68 -5.49
C ILE A 81 2.12 15.40 -6.63
N GLU A 82 1.76 15.17 -7.89
CA GLU A 82 2.33 15.87 -9.05
C GLU A 82 2.19 17.39 -8.90
N ARG A 83 0.96 17.86 -8.64
CA ARG A 83 0.67 19.28 -8.38
C ARG A 83 1.53 19.82 -7.24
N ARG A 84 1.64 19.07 -6.14
CA ARG A 84 2.44 19.45 -4.97
C ARG A 84 3.93 19.47 -5.25
N LEU A 85 4.43 18.56 -6.08
CA LEU A 85 5.84 18.47 -6.49
C LEU A 85 6.21 19.58 -7.48
N LEU A 86 5.26 20.09 -8.27
CA LEU A 86 5.47 21.24 -9.17
C LEU A 86 5.32 22.60 -8.44
N GLN A 87 4.41 22.72 -7.48
CA GLN A 87 4.16 23.97 -6.76
C GLN A 87 5.20 24.20 -5.65
N ARG A 88 6.08 25.19 -5.83
CA ARG A 88 7.28 25.41 -4.99
C ARG A 88 7.02 25.99 -3.58
N GLN A 89 5.90 26.71 -3.35
CA GLN A 89 5.85 27.68 -2.24
C GLN A 89 4.72 27.52 -1.21
N GLN A 90 3.68 26.72 -1.47
CA GLN A 90 2.47 26.65 -0.60
C GLN A 90 2.17 25.28 0.01
N VAL A 91 3.00 24.27 -0.27
CA VAL A 91 2.73 22.90 0.17
C VAL A 91 3.73 22.48 1.23
N SER A 92 3.23 22.04 2.38
CA SER A 92 4.04 21.50 3.48
C SER A 92 4.88 20.31 2.99
N ARG A 93 6.21 20.39 3.16
CA ARG A 93 7.16 19.35 2.74
C ARG A 93 6.83 17.99 3.36
N THR A 94 6.52 17.98 4.65
CA THR A 94 6.17 16.80 5.45
C THR A 94 4.93 16.10 4.96
N SER A 95 3.83 16.83 4.69
CA SER A 95 2.61 16.20 4.15
C SER A 95 2.86 15.56 2.80
N THR A 96 3.63 16.21 1.92
CA THR A 96 3.97 15.66 0.60
C THR A 96 4.85 14.42 0.72
N PHE A 97 5.85 14.45 1.60
CA PHE A 97 6.71 13.30 1.89
C PHE A 97 5.90 12.12 2.43
N MET A 98 5.09 12.31 3.47
CA MET A 98 4.27 11.25 4.06
C MET A 98 3.25 10.69 3.06
N SER A 99 2.62 11.56 2.25
CA SER A 99 1.71 11.11 1.18
C SER A 99 2.43 10.25 0.14
N ALA A 100 3.66 10.62 -0.22
CA ALA A 100 4.48 9.86 -1.15
C ALA A 100 4.93 8.52 -0.56
N ILE A 101 5.30 8.46 0.73
CA ILE A 101 5.62 7.18 1.42
C ILE A 101 4.41 6.25 1.45
N ILE A 102 3.21 6.76 1.78
CA ILE A 102 1.98 5.96 1.78
C ILE A 102 1.64 5.45 0.37
N LEU A 103 1.82 6.30 -0.65
CA LEU A 103 1.63 5.89 -2.04
C LEU A 103 2.65 4.82 -2.44
N LEU A 104 3.91 5.01 -2.09
CA LEU A 104 4.99 4.06 -2.39
C LEU A 104 4.73 2.70 -1.74
N ASN A 105 4.29 2.68 -0.47
CA ASN A 105 3.88 1.43 0.18
C ASN A 105 2.70 0.75 -0.51
N SER A 106 1.76 1.55 -1.03
CA SER A 106 0.61 1.02 -1.78
C SER A 106 1.06 0.39 -3.10
N VAL A 107 2.06 0.99 -3.77
CA VAL A 107 2.65 0.45 -4.99
C VAL A 107 3.48 -0.80 -4.71
N GLU A 108 4.33 -0.82 -3.68
CA GLU A 108 5.09 -2.01 -3.24
C GLU A 108 4.19 -3.24 -3.12
N ARG A 109 3.06 -3.08 -2.42
CA ARG A 109 2.09 -4.16 -2.20
C ARG A 109 1.41 -4.63 -3.47
N MET A 110 1.04 -3.72 -4.37
CA MET A 110 0.45 -4.08 -5.66
C MET A 110 1.48 -4.74 -6.57
N THR A 111 2.72 -4.26 -6.58
CA THR A 111 3.85 -4.91 -7.27
C THR A 111 4.04 -6.33 -6.75
N GLY A 112 4.07 -6.51 -5.43
CA GLY A 112 4.18 -7.83 -4.82
C GLY A 112 3.02 -8.76 -5.14
N LEU A 113 1.80 -8.25 -5.19
CA LEU A 113 0.63 -9.02 -5.64
C LEU A 113 0.87 -9.54 -7.07
N TYR A 114 1.19 -8.66 -8.03
CA TYR A 114 1.41 -9.07 -9.42
C TYR A 114 2.61 -10.01 -9.57
N TRP A 115 3.66 -9.82 -8.78
CA TRP A 115 4.83 -10.68 -8.77
C TRP A 115 4.48 -12.12 -8.34
N THR A 116 3.59 -12.30 -7.35
CA THR A 116 3.16 -13.66 -6.94
C THR A 116 2.37 -14.41 -8.01
N HIS A 117 1.87 -13.72 -9.03
CA HIS A 117 1.15 -14.31 -10.15
C HIS A 117 2.03 -14.59 -11.37
N ASP A 118 3.33 -14.26 -11.33
CA ASP A 118 4.24 -14.43 -12.44
C ASP A 118 4.66 -15.90 -12.64
N PRO A 119 4.29 -16.56 -13.76
CA PRO A 119 4.55 -17.97 -13.98
C PRO A 119 6.04 -18.31 -14.12
N ASP A 120 6.85 -17.39 -14.66
CA ASP A 120 8.28 -17.61 -14.91
C ASP A 120 9.08 -17.70 -13.60
N LEU A 121 8.54 -17.13 -12.52
CA LEU A 121 9.11 -17.14 -11.17
C LEU A 121 8.56 -18.29 -10.31
N SER A 122 7.41 -18.85 -10.67
CA SER A 122 6.76 -19.97 -9.97
C SER A 122 7.40 -21.34 -10.25
N LEU A 123 8.38 -21.44 -11.15
CA LEU A 123 9.08 -22.70 -11.49
C LEU A 123 9.90 -23.30 -10.34
N THR A 124 10.01 -22.62 -9.20
CA THR A 124 10.69 -23.12 -7.99
C THR A 124 9.73 -23.70 -6.94
N THR A 125 8.42 -23.61 -7.13
CA THR A 125 7.43 -24.07 -6.15
C THR A 125 6.61 -25.22 -6.74
N HIS A 126 6.91 -26.44 -6.29
CA HIS A 126 6.22 -27.68 -6.66
C HIS A 126 4.84 -27.80 -5.98
N ASP A 127 4.04 -26.73 -6.00
CA ASP A 127 2.68 -26.74 -5.46
C ASP A 127 1.70 -26.64 -6.62
N SER A 128 1.29 -27.81 -7.12
CA SER A 128 0.38 -28.01 -8.25
C SER A 128 -1.08 -27.62 -7.95
N THR A 129 -1.28 -26.77 -6.94
CA THR A 129 -2.58 -26.22 -6.57
C THR A 129 -2.59 -24.74 -6.93
N SER A 130 -2.40 -24.39 -8.21
CA SER A 130 -2.55 -23.02 -8.70
C SER A 130 -4.04 -22.68 -8.81
N PRO A 131 -4.66 -21.94 -7.87
CA PRO A 131 -6.04 -21.56 -7.99
C PRO A 131 -6.05 -20.21 -8.72
N LEU A 132 -6.49 -20.26 -9.97
CA LEU A 132 -6.57 -19.19 -10.96
C LEU A 132 -5.25 -18.89 -11.70
N ALA A 133 -5.19 -19.42 -12.92
CA ALA A 133 -4.38 -18.86 -13.99
C ALA A 133 -4.59 -17.35 -14.05
N TRP A 134 -3.50 -16.61 -14.27
CA TRP A 134 -3.54 -15.18 -14.45
C TRP A 134 -4.65 -14.79 -15.46
N PRO A 135 -5.65 -13.97 -15.05
CA PRO A 135 -6.90 -13.84 -15.79
C PRO A 135 -6.86 -12.82 -16.92
N LEU A 136 -5.76 -12.08 -17.07
CA LEU A 136 -5.61 -11.01 -18.06
C LEU A 136 -4.72 -11.47 -19.23
N ASP A 137 -4.95 -10.93 -20.42
CA ASP A 137 -4.13 -11.23 -21.60
C ASP A 137 -2.68 -10.71 -21.46
N THR A 138 -2.48 -9.68 -20.64
CA THR A 138 -1.17 -9.06 -20.43
C THR A 138 -0.45 -9.75 -19.30
N THR A 139 0.78 -10.24 -19.52
CA THR A 139 1.54 -10.97 -18.49
C THR A 139 1.74 -10.16 -17.19
N PRO A 140 1.69 -10.82 -16.01
CA PRO A 140 1.93 -10.20 -14.70
C PRO A 140 3.25 -9.42 -14.65
N HIS A 141 4.27 -9.92 -15.38
CA HIS A 141 5.59 -9.30 -15.51
C HIS A 141 5.56 -7.80 -15.79
N LYS A 142 4.68 -7.37 -16.71
CA LYS A 142 4.60 -5.96 -17.09
C LYS A 142 4.10 -5.08 -15.94
N PHE A 143 3.20 -5.60 -15.10
CA PHE A 143 2.56 -4.83 -14.04
C PHE A 143 3.47 -4.63 -12.83
N TRP A 144 4.21 -5.66 -12.41
CA TRP A 144 5.13 -5.50 -11.29
C TRP A 144 6.34 -4.63 -11.70
N LEU A 145 6.85 -4.77 -12.92
CA LEU A 145 7.92 -3.91 -13.45
C LEU A 145 7.47 -2.44 -13.59
N GLN A 146 6.21 -2.21 -13.98
CA GLN A 146 5.64 -0.86 -14.01
C GLN A 146 5.64 -0.20 -12.63
N GLY A 147 5.36 -0.96 -11.56
CA GLY A 147 5.42 -0.46 -10.19
C GLY A 147 6.84 -0.05 -9.77
N GLU A 148 7.86 -0.80 -10.20
CA GLU A 148 9.26 -0.44 -9.97
C GLU A 148 9.65 0.85 -10.71
N HIS A 149 9.33 0.94 -12.00
CA HIS A 149 9.59 2.16 -12.77
C HIS A 149 8.88 3.38 -12.15
N PHE A 150 7.62 3.21 -11.74
CA PHE A 150 6.87 4.27 -11.05
C PHE A 150 7.56 4.71 -9.76
N ALA A 151 8.02 3.76 -8.95
CA ALA A 151 8.75 4.03 -7.71
C ALA A 151 10.01 4.85 -8.01
N ASP A 152 10.83 4.44 -8.97
CA ASP A 152 12.07 5.15 -9.30
C ASP A 152 11.82 6.60 -9.76
N VAL A 153 10.80 6.83 -10.58
CA VAL A 153 10.39 8.20 -10.98
C VAL A 153 9.95 9.02 -9.78
N LEU A 154 9.08 8.48 -8.92
CA LEU A 154 8.61 9.19 -7.74
C LEU A 154 9.77 9.53 -6.79
N ILE A 155 10.67 8.58 -6.54
CA ILE A 155 11.86 8.74 -5.70
C ILE A 155 12.77 9.82 -6.26
N MET A 156 13.01 9.79 -7.58
CA MET A 156 13.78 10.81 -8.27
C MET A 156 13.16 12.20 -8.05
N LEU A 157 11.86 12.36 -8.27
CA LEU A 157 11.17 13.65 -8.08
C LEU A 157 11.22 14.14 -6.62
N LEU A 158 11.10 13.23 -5.65
CA LEU A 158 11.24 13.56 -4.23
C LEU A 158 12.65 14.07 -3.90
N ARG A 159 13.68 13.37 -4.40
CA ARG A 159 15.10 13.74 -4.21
C ARG A 159 15.45 15.05 -4.88
N MET A 160 14.97 15.28 -6.10
CA MET A 160 15.15 16.54 -6.83
C MET A 160 14.57 17.74 -6.08
N ARG A 161 13.54 17.51 -5.25
CA ARG A 161 12.94 18.52 -4.40
C ARG A 161 13.54 18.60 -2.99
N GLY A 162 14.47 17.70 -2.64
CA GLY A 162 15.06 17.62 -1.30
C GLY A 162 14.02 17.33 -0.21
N LEU A 163 12.98 16.56 -0.55
CA LEU A 163 11.91 16.19 0.39
C LEU A 163 12.27 15.08 1.38
N PRO A 164 13.01 14.01 0.99
CA PRO A 164 13.38 12.97 1.93
C PRO A 164 14.24 13.54 3.07
N PRO A 165 13.99 13.13 4.32
CA PRO A 165 14.86 13.49 5.43
C PRO A 165 16.25 12.91 5.20
N LYS A 166 17.28 13.63 5.64
CA LYS A 166 18.64 13.09 5.66
C LYS A 166 18.72 12.03 6.74
N THR A 167 19.26 10.87 6.44
CA THR A 167 19.37 9.76 7.38
C THR A 167 20.82 9.37 7.61
N ILE A 168 21.12 8.89 8.81
CA ILE A 168 22.41 8.32 9.19
C ILE A 168 22.18 6.99 9.90
N THR A 169 23.17 6.10 9.81
CA THR A 169 23.17 4.87 10.59
C THR A 169 23.89 5.14 11.91
N MET A 170 23.18 4.95 13.02
CA MET A 170 23.76 5.03 14.36
C MET A 170 24.61 3.79 14.67
N GLN A 171 25.43 3.88 15.71
CA GLN A 171 26.32 2.78 16.16
C GLN A 171 25.55 1.50 16.54
N ASN A 172 24.28 1.64 16.95
CA ASN A 172 23.37 0.53 17.24
C ASN A 172 22.79 -0.14 15.98
N GLY A 173 23.17 0.31 14.78
CA GLY A 173 22.67 -0.21 13.50
C GLY A 173 21.26 0.28 13.11
N CYS A 174 20.67 1.21 13.87
CA CYS A 174 19.39 1.81 13.54
C CYS A 174 19.55 3.01 12.61
N LEU A 175 18.58 3.20 11.74
CA LEU A 175 18.48 4.35 10.85
C LEU A 175 17.79 5.50 11.60
N VAL A 176 18.46 6.64 11.70
CA VAL A 176 17.94 7.84 12.38
C VAL A 176 17.99 9.01 11.43
N ALA A 177 16.97 9.86 11.47
CA ALA A 177 16.96 11.08 10.70
C ALA A 177 17.86 12.14 11.35
N VAL A 178 18.66 12.83 10.56
CA VAL A 178 19.46 13.96 11.02
C VAL A 178 18.50 15.14 11.19
N PRO A 179 18.33 15.68 12.41
CA PRO A 179 17.54 16.89 12.60
C PRO A 179 18.17 18.02 11.78
N ASP A 180 17.34 18.72 11.01
CA ASP A 180 17.77 19.86 10.19
C ASP A 180 18.28 20.95 11.13
N GLN A 181 19.59 20.96 11.42
CA GLN A 181 20.16 22.01 12.25
C GLN A 181 19.96 23.33 11.53
N PRO A 182 19.38 24.36 12.18
CA PRO A 182 19.32 25.68 11.58
C PRO A 182 20.76 26.14 11.39
N SER A 183 21.17 26.25 10.13
CA SER A 183 22.48 26.76 9.73
C SER A 183 22.77 28.03 10.53
N ARG A 184 23.72 27.94 11.48
CA ARG A 184 24.27 29.11 12.18
C ARG A 184 25.02 29.96 11.15
N GLY A 185 24.30 30.85 10.47
CA GLY A 185 24.88 31.66 9.40
C GLY A 185 23.94 32.61 8.67
N GLN A 186 22.76 32.96 9.21
CA GLN A 186 21.97 34.04 8.62
C GLN A 186 21.28 34.87 9.71
N SER A 187 22.00 35.91 10.14
CA SER A 187 21.42 37.06 10.81
C SER A 187 20.34 37.69 9.92
N ASP A 188 19.24 38.08 10.56
CA ASP A 188 18.17 38.94 10.06
C ASP A 188 17.22 38.40 8.99
N ALA A 189 16.17 37.70 9.45
CA ALA A 189 14.82 37.90 8.92
C ALA A 189 13.76 37.55 9.97
N ARG A 190 13.06 38.59 10.44
CA ARG A 190 11.96 38.53 11.41
C ARG A 190 10.78 37.70 10.90
N ARG A 191 10.24 36.87 11.80
CA ARG A 191 8.81 36.51 11.96
C ARG A 191 8.14 35.76 10.79
N SER A 192 8.61 34.56 10.51
CA SER A 192 7.77 33.45 9.99
C SER A 192 8.28 32.04 10.36
N SER A 193 9.34 31.91 11.17
CA SER A 193 10.09 30.65 11.38
C SER A 193 9.41 29.61 12.28
N ALA A 194 8.62 30.03 13.27
CA ALA A 194 8.10 29.10 14.29
C ALA A 194 7.10 28.06 13.77
N ARG A 195 6.40 28.34 12.66
CA ARG A 195 5.44 27.40 12.05
C ARG A 195 6.10 26.46 11.03
N SER A 196 7.29 26.81 10.54
CA SER A 196 8.06 26.02 9.57
C SER A 196 9.02 25.05 10.24
N GLU A 197 9.59 25.41 11.39
CA GLU A 197 10.53 24.54 12.15
C GLU A 197 9.85 23.27 12.67
N GLY A 198 8.63 23.37 13.22
CA GLY A 198 7.89 22.19 13.70
C GLY A 198 7.37 21.27 12.61
N GLN A 199 7.30 21.72 11.35
CA GLN A 199 6.96 20.82 10.24
C GLN A 199 8.16 19.98 9.82
N SER A 200 9.38 20.52 9.91
CA SER A 200 10.61 19.85 9.45
C SER A 200 11.07 18.72 10.38
N SER A 201 10.70 18.73 11.67
CA SER A 201 11.07 17.66 12.63
C SER A 201 10.17 16.43 12.55
N LEU A 202 8.91 16.60 12.15
CA LEU A 202 7.91 15.51 12.14
C LEU A 202 8.31 14.27 11.31
N PRO A 203 8.88 14.37 10.09
CA PRO A 203 9.35 13.19 9.37
C PRO A 203 10.49 12.47 10.09
N ALA A 204 11.34 13.21 10.80
CA ALA A 204 12.47 12.66 11.53
C ALA A 204 12.00 11.91 12.78
N GLU A 205 11.14 12.54 13.59
CA GLU A 205 10.52 11.91 14.77
C GLU A 205 9.71 10.66 14.38
N TRP A 206 8.97 10.73 13.27
CA TRP A 206 8.26 9.57 12.74
C TRP A 206 9.23 8.45 12.35
N LEU A 207 10.32 8.75 11.63
CA LEU A 207 11.29 7.73 11.24
C LEU A 207 11.96 7.09 12.47
N ASP A 208 12.33 7.90 13.44
CA ASP A 208 13.00 7.44 14.66
C ASP A 208 12.07 6.53 15.48
N SER A 209 10.76 6.79 15.47
CA SER A 209 9.76 5.94 16.14
C SER A 209 9.60 4.54 15.53
N LEU A 210 10.08 4.32 14.30
CA LEU A 210 9.98 3.03 13.61
C LEU A 210 11.13 2.07 13.98
N GLU A 211 12.19 2.56 14.61
CA GLU A 211 13.38 1.77 15.01
C GLU A 211 13.91 0.86 13.89
N LEU A 212 13.90 1.36 12.65
CA LEU A 212 14.29 0.57 11.48
C LEU A 212 15.79 0.26 11.51
N LYS A 213 16.15 -1.01 11.35
CA LYS A 213 17.54 -1.44 11.21
C LYS A 213 18.03 -1.20 9.79
N THR A 214 19.18 -0.54 9.66
CA THR A 214 19.80 -0.28 8.35
C THR A 214 20.09 -1.56 7.60
N LEU A 215 20.55 -2.61 8.30
CA LEU A 215 20.86 -3.90 7.67
C LEU A 215 19.62 -4.56 7.06
N ASP A 216 18.47 -4.49 7.72
CA ASP A 216 17.23 -5.07 7.21
C ASP A 216 16.77 -4.31 5.96
N LEU A 217 16.86 -2.98 5.96
CA LEU A 217 16.56 -2.15 4.79
C LEU A 217 17.51 -2.41 3.62
N LEU A 218 18.81 -2.57 3.89
CA LEU A 218 19.80 -2.92 2.86
C LEU A 218 19.51 -4.29 2.28
N ARG A 219 19.19 -5.28 3.13
CA ARG A 219 18.84 -6.63 2.71
C ARG A 219 17.64 -6.61 1.77
N VAL A 220 16.53 -5.98 2.18
CA VAL A 220 15.31 -5.91 1.36
C VAL A 220 15.54 -5.12 0.05
N ARG A 221 16.40 -4.11 0.06
CA ARG A 221 16.76 -3.34 -1.16
C ARG A 221 17.62 -4.15 -2.12
N ASP A 222 18.68 -4.78 -1.62
CA ASP A 222 19.77 -5.36 -2.43
C ASP A 222 19.52 -6.81 -2.82
N ASP A 223 18.99 -7.62 -1.90
CA ASP A 223 18.65 -9.00 -2.22
C ASP A 223 17.39 -9.07 -3.09
N GLY A 224 16.56 -8.02 -3.04
CA GLY A 224 15.26 -8.00 -3.69
C GLY A 224 14.39 -9.16 -3.23
N VAL A 225 13.41 -9.49 -4.06
CA VAL A 225 12.36 -10.46 -3.75
C VAL A 225 12.88 -11.87 -3.99
N ARG A 226 13.51 -12.45 -2.98
CA ARG A 226 14.07 -13.80 -3.03
C ARG A 226 13.32 -14.83 -2.20
N ASP A 227 12.57 -14.37 -1.21
CA ASP A 227 11.76 -15.26 -0.38
C ASP A 227 10.35 -15.35 -0.95
N SER A 228 10.18 -16.25 -1.93
CA SER A 228 8.85 -16.61 -2.50
C SER A 228 7.85 -17.00 -1.39
N SER A 229 8.35 -17.54 -0.26
CA SER A 229 7.57 -17.87 0.93
C SER A 229 6.89 -16.66 1.61
N ALA A 230 7.42 -15.45 1.45
CA ALA A 230 6.82 -14.22 1.98
C ALA A 230 5.72 -13.65 1.06
N GLY A 231 5.55 -14.23 -0.14
CA GLY A 231 4.54 -13.82 -1.12
C GLY A 231 4.61 -12.33 -1.45
N ALA A 232 3.45 -11.68 -1.55
CA ALA A 232 3.37 -10.25 -1.86
C ALA A 232 4.01 -9.34 -0.79
N ARG A 233 4.23 -9.84 0.43
CA ARG A 233 4.88 -9.08 1.52
C ARG A 233 6.40 -9.08 1.41
N ALA A 234 6.99 -9.86 0.51
CA ALA A 234 8.42 -9.79 0.21
C ALA A 234 8.86 -8.41 -0.32
N PHE A 235 7.91 -7.60 -0.81
CA PHE A 235 8.15 -6.23 -1.26
C PHE A 235 7.98 -5.17 -0.16
N ASP A 236 7.57 -5.55 1.07
CA ASP A 236 7.40 -4.58 2.15
C ASP A 236 8.74 -3.85 2.39
N LEU A 237 8.72 -2.51 2.25
CA LEU A 237 9.89 -1.61 2.36
C LEU A 237 10.92 -1.66 1.21
N ALA A 238 10.69 -2.44 0.14
CA ALA A 238 11.64 -2.54 -0.97
C ALA A 238 11.88 -1.21 -1.72
N PHE A 239 10.84 -0.41 -1.93
CA PHE A 239 10.95 0.90 -2.56
C PHE A 239 11.19 2.00 -1.52
N ILE A 240 10.59 1.89 -0.34
CA ILE A 240 10.78 2.84 0.76
C ILE A 240 12.24 2.84 1.23
N SER A 241 12.90 1.69 1.28
CA SER A 241 14.34 1.59 1.58
C SER A 241 15.18 2.42 0.61
N LYS A 242 14.84 2.47 -0.68
CA LYS A 242 15.51 3.34 -1.67
C LYS A 242 15.34 4.83 -1.34
N VAL A 243 14.25 5.23 -0.68
CA VAL A 243 14.02 6.62 -0.23
C VAL A 243 14.80 6.92 1.05
N LEU A 244 14.74 6.01 2.02
CA LEU A 244 15.22 6.23 3.38
C LEU A 244 16.71 5.99 3.55
N LEU A 245 17.30 5.07 2.78
CA LEU A 245 18.73 4.80 2.88
C LEU A 245 19.53 5.98 2.31
N PRO A 246 20.67 6.33 2.94
CA PRO A 246 21.53 7.37 2.43
C PRO A 246 22.01 7.00 1.01
N PRO A 247 22.19 7.98 0.11
CA PRO A 247 22.75 7.72 -1.21
C PRO A 247 24.11 7.04 -1.04
N SER A 248 24.35 5.94 -1.76
CA SER A 248 25.65 5.28 -1.77
C SER A 248 26.69 6.28 -2.28
N LYS A 249 27.77 6.46 -1.51
CA LYS A 249 28.94 7.24 -1.94
C LYS A 249 29.65 6.56 -3.10
#